data_AF-A0AAF0I1J4-F1
#
_entry.id   AF-A0AAF0I1J4-F1
#
_cell.length_a   1.000
_cell.length_b   1.000
_cell.length_c   1.000
_cell.angle_alpha   90.00
_cell.angle_beta   90.00
_cell.angle_gamma   90.00
#
_symmetry.space_group_name_H-M   'P 1'
#
loop_
_entity.id
_entity.type
_entity.pdbx_description
1 polymer ?
#
loop_
_entity_poly.entity_id
_entity_poly.type
_entity_poly.pdbx_seq_one_letter_code
_entity_poly.pdbx_strand_id
1 'polypeptide(L)'
;MLYREAAVRISQTVLLLSRELSVSADQMFEYQQEGKVTEEQAATHMHKVQVVLDVLFTEILDPIMTEHPDLLPGCCCSDVSETDRNGTS
;
A
#
# COMPACT_ATOMS: atom_id res chain seq x y z
N MET A 1 -16.71 17.25 6.55
CA MET A 1 -15.59 17.92 5.83
C MET A 1 -15.43 17.24 4.49
N LEU A 2 -15.92 17.84 3.40
CA LEU A 2 -15.92 17.23 2.06
C LEU A 2 -14.49 16.92 1.55
N TYR A 3 -13.51 17.75 1.92
CA TYR A 3 -12.09 17.52 1.58
C TYR A 3 -11.53 16.22 2.17
N ARG A 4 -11.79 15.94 3.45
CA ARG A 4 -11.36 14.70 4.11
C ARG A 4 -12.01 13.46 3.49
N GLU A 5 -13.29 13.54 3.14
CA GLU A 5 -13.99 12.43 2.51
C GLU A 5 -13.42 12.11 1.11
N ALA A 6 -13.08 13.16 0.35
CA ALA A 6 -12.37 13.00 -0.91
C ALA A 6 -10.99 12.34 -0.71
N ALA A 7 -10.22 12.77 0.30
CA ALA A 7 -8.92 12.20 0.66
C ALA A 7 -9.00 10.71 1.03
N VAL A 8 -10.00 10.31 1.82
CA VAL A 8 -10.26 8.90 2.15
C VAL A 8 -10.54 8.09 0.87
N ARG A 9 -11.42 8.60 0.01
CA ARG A 9 -11.82 7.90 -1.22
C ARG A 9 -10.64 7.68 -2.15
N ILE A 10 -9.80 8.70 -2.37
CA ILE A 10 -8.65 8.57 -3.25
C ILE A 10 -7.60 7.63 -2.64
N SER A 11 -7.36 7.71 -1.32
CA SER A 11 -6.43 6.81 -0.62
C SER A 11 -6.82 5.35 -0.77
N GLN A 12 -8.11 5.04 -0.52
CA GLN A 12 -8.64 3.69 -0.70
C GLN A 12 -8.52 3.19 -2.15
N THR A 13 -8.80 4.07 -3.11
CA THR A 13 -8.70 3.73 -4.53
C THR A 13 -7.26 3.42 -4.93
N VAL A 14 -6.30 4.23 -4.47
CA VAL A 14 -4.87 4.00 -4.73
C VAL A 14 -4.40 2.70 -4.10
N LEU A 15 -4.82 2.38 -2.87
CA LEU A 15 -4.47 1.12 -2.19
C LEU A 15 -5.07 -0.11 -2.89
N LEU A 16 -6.28 0.01 -3.45
CA LEU A 16 -6.87 -1.05 -4.27
C LEU A 16 -6.08 -1.23 -5.57
N LEU A 17 -5.73 -0.14 -6.24
CA LEU A 17 -4.93 -0.21 -7.46
C LEU A 17 -3.54 -0.79 -7.20
N SER A 18 -2.88 -0.42 -6.10
CA SER A 18 -1.58 -0.99 -5.73
C SER A 18 -1.67 -2.50 -5.51
N ARG A 19 -2.75 -2.98 -4.89
CA ARG A 19 -3.00 -4.42 -4.73
C ARG A 19 -3.13 -5.13 -6.08
N GLU A 20 -3.93 -4.59 -7.02
CA GLU A 20 -4.12 -5.21 -8.33
C GLU A 20 -2.83 -5.20 -9.17
N LEU A 21 -2.02 -4.15 -9.03
CA LEU A 21 -0.69 -4.07 -9.64
C LEU A 21 0.25 -5.15 -9.10
N SER A 22 0.31 -5.35 -7.78
CA SER A 22 1.09 -6.43 -7.17
C SER A 22 0.63 -7.80 -7.66
N VAL A 23 -0.68 -8.07 -7.69
CA VAL A 23 -1.23 -9.33 -8.21
C VAL A 23 -0.83 -9.54 -9.67
N SER A 24 -0.87 -8.48 -10.49
CA SER A 24 -0.46 -8.57 -11.89
C SER A 24 1.03 -8.88 -12.05
N ALA A 25 1.89 -8.38 -11.15
CA ALA A 25 3.31 -8.73 -11.14
C ALA A 25 3.54 -10.20 -10.76
N ASP A 26 2.84 -10.69 -9.73
CA ASP A 26 2.91 -12.10 -9.31
C ASP A 26 2.45 -13.05 -10.44
N GLN A 27 1.39 -12.69 -11.16
CA GLN A 27 0.92 -13.45 -12.32
C GLN A 27 1.96 -13.57 -13.43
N MET A 28 2.80 -12.55 -13.66
CA MET A 28 3.86 -12.66 -14.66
C MET A 28 4.94 -13.66 -14.24
N PHE A 29 5.22 -13.78 -12.96
CA PHE A 29 6.12 -14.80 -12.45
C PHE A 29 5.56 -16.21 -12.68
N GLU A 30 4.27 -16.40 -12.45
CA GLU A 30 3.58 -17.67 -12.77
C GLU A 30 3.63 -17.97 -14.27
N TYR A 31 3.33 -16.99 -15.13
CA TYR A 31 3.38 -17.16 -16.58
C TYR A 31 4.78 -17.47 -17.10
N GLN A 32 5.82 -16.93 -16.46
CA GLN A 32 7.20 -17.26 -16.78
C GLN A 32 7.48 -18.73 -16.46
N GLN A 33 7.08 -19.20 -15.26
CA GLN A 33 7.28 -20.60 -14.88
C GLN A 33 6.51 -21.59 -15.77
N GLU A 34 5.35 -21.18 -16.27
CA GLU A 34 4.55 -21.95 -17.22
C GLU A 34 5.06 -21.87 -18.67
N GLY A 35 6.10 -21.06 -18.95
CA GLY A 35 6.65 -20.86 -20.29
C GLY A 35 5.73 -20.06 -21.23
N LYS A 36 4.73 -19.35 -20.70
CA LYS A 36 3.81 -18.49 -21.47
C LYS A 36 4.42 -17.16 -21.86
N VAL A 37 5.40 -16.69 -21.09
CA VAL A 37 6.19 -15.48 -21.35
C VAL A 37 7.67 -15.76 -21.14
N THR A 38 8.52 -14.96 -21.79
CA THR A 38 9.96 -14.98 -21.55
C THR A 38 10.31 -14.27 -20.24
N GLU A 39 11.50 -14.58 -19.69
CA GLU A 39 12.05 -13.87 -18.53
C GLU A 39 12.15 -12.35 -18.78
N GLU A 40 12.57 -11.93 -19.97
CA GLU A 40 12.66 -10.52 -20.33
C GLU A 40 11.30 -9.82 -20.30
N GLN A 41 10.25 -10.48 -20.80
CA GLN A 41 8.88 -9.97 -20.77
C GLN A 41 8.35 -9.85 -19.33
N ALA A 42 8.57 -10.87 -18.51
CA ALA A 42 8.18 -10.85 -17.10
C ALA A 42 8.92 -9.75 -16.33
N ALA A 43 10.25 -9.67 -16.47
CA ALA A 43 11.08 -8.65 -15.83
C ALA A 43 10.68 -7.22 -16.26
N THR A 44 10.41 -7.02 -17.55
CA THR A 44 9.95 -5.73 -18.07
C THR A 44 8.61 -5.33 -17.47
N HIS A 45 7.66 -6.26 -17.35
CA HIS A 45 6.37 -6.00 -16.72
C HIS A 45 6.51 -5.66 -15.24
N MET A 46 7.27 -6.46 -14.49
CA MET A 46 7.52 -6.23 -13.06
C MET A 46 8.17 -4.86 -12.83
N HIS A 47 9.13 -4.47 -13.67
CA HIS A 47 9.75 -3.14 -13.58
C HIS A 47 8.74 -2.01 -13.81
N LYS A 48 7.86 -2.13 -14.82
CA LYS A 48 6.81 -1.14 -15.08
C LYS A 48 5.82 -1.05 -13.92
N VAL A 49 5.42 -2.19 -13.35
CA VAL A 49 4.55 -2.23 -12.17
C VAL A 49 5.21 -1.49 -11.00
N GLN A 50 6.50 -1.75 -10.73
CA GLN A 50 7.23 -1.08 -9.66
C GLN A 50 7.24 0.45 -9.85
N VAL A 51 7.54 0.92 -11.06
CA VAL A 51 7.54 2.36 -11.36
C VAL A 51 6.17 3.00 -11.10
N VAL A 52 5.08 2.32 -11.47
CA VAL A 52 3.72 2.82 -11.20
C VAL A 52 3.42 2.83 -9.71
N LEU A 53 3.79 1.77 -8.98
CA LEU A 53 3.62 1.70 -7.52
C LEU A 53 4.36 2.83 -6.81
N ASP A 54 5.59 3.12 -7.24
CA ASP A 54 6.38 4.22 -6.69
C ASP A 54 5.65 5.56 -6.87
N VAL A 55 5.09 5.83 -8.06
CA VAL A 55 4.29 7.04 -8.31
C VAL A 55 3.03 7.09 -7.46
N LEU A 56 2.29 5.97 -7.36
CA LEU A 56 1.07 5.92 -6.55
C LEU A 56 1.35 6.24 -5.07
N PHE A 57 2.46 5.76 -4.52
CA PHE A 57 2.82 6.03 -3.13
C PHE A 57 3.39 7.43 -2.94
N THR A 58 4.38 7.81 -3.72
CA THR A 58 5.13 9.07 -3.52
C THR A 58 4.38 10.31 -4.01
N GLU A 59 3.68 10.24 -5.13
CA GLU A 59 3.04 11.41 -5.74
C GLU A 59 1.57 11.55 -5.36
N ILE A 60 0.93 10.50 -4.83
CA ILE A 60 -0.48 10.52 -4.46
C ILE A 60 -0.66 10.30 -2.96
N LEU A 61 -0.26 9.15 -2.41
CA LEU A 61 -0.52 8.87 -0.99
C LEU A 61 0.27 9.78 -0.05
N ASP A 62 1.57 9.98 -0.26
CA ASP A 62 2.39 10.80 0.64
C ASP A 62 1.85 12.23 0.84
N PRO A 63 1.46 12.97 -0.22
CA PRO A 63 0.79 14.26 -0.06
C PRO A 63 -0.51 14.19 0.75
N ILE A 64 -1.35 13.18 0.49
CA ILE A 64 -2.62 13.02 1.21
C ILE A 64 -2.37 12.74 2.69
N MET A 65 -1.42 11.86 3.01
CA MET A 65 -1.09 11.52 4.40
C MET A 65 -0.42 12.69 5.13
N THR A 66 0.30 13.55 4.40
CA THR A 66 0.87 14.78 4.94
C THR A 66 -0.23 15.78 5.32
N GLU A 67 -1.27 15.92 4.48
CA GLU A 67 -2.41 16.80 4.76
C GLU A 67 -3.40 16.20 5.79
N HIS A 68 -3.53 14.88 5.82
CA HIS A 68 -4.45 14.14 6.66
C HIS A 68 -3.73 13.03 7.44
N PRO A 69 -2.91 13.38 8.46
CA PRO A 69 -2.13 12.41 9.23
C PRO A 69 -2.99 11.41 10.01
N ASP A 70 -4.27 11.73 10.26
CA ASP A 70 -5.24 10.83 10.87
C ASP A 70 -5.64 9.64 9.97
N LEU A 71 -5.29 9.69 8.68
CA LEU A 71 -5.49 8.58 7.73
C LEU A 71 -4.33 7.58 7.73
N LEU A 72 -3.22 7.89 8.41
CA LEU A 72 -2.11 6.94 8.56
C LEU A 72 -2.61 5.68 9.27
N PRO A 73 -2.14 4.49 8.86
CA PRO A 73 -2.42 3.26 9.58
C PRO A 73 -1.99 3.44 11.04
N GLY A 74 -2.93 3.28 11.98
CA GLY A 74 -2.61 3.34 13.39
C GLY A 74 -1.51 2.34 13.71
N CYS A 75 -0.43 2.80 14.34
CA CYS A 75 0.63 1.91 14.79
C CYS A 75 0.07 1.03 15.92
N CYS A 76 0.01 -0.29 15.70
CA CYS A 76 -0.42 -1.29 16.69
C CYS A 76 0.41 -1.32 17.99
N CYS A 77 1.43 -0.44 18.13
CA CYS A 77 2.31 -0.36 19.29
C CYS A 77 1.86 0.67 20.35
N SER A 78 0.72 1.34 20.18
CA SER A 78 0.34 2.48 21.04
C SER A 78 -0.60 2.13 22.22
N ASP A 79 -1.07 0.88 22.33
CA ASP A 79 -2.04 0.46 23.36
C ASP A 79 -1.44 -0.45 24.45
N VAL A 80 -0.13 -0.35 24.73
CA VAL A 80 0.49 -1.10 25.85
C VAL A 80 1.30 -0.18 26.75
N SER A 81 0.63 0.74 27.44
CA SER A 81 1.14 1.31 28.69
C SER A 81 0.08 2.18 29.36
N GLU A 82 -0.51 1.67 30.45
CA GLU A 82 -0.84 2.40 31.71
C GLU A 82 -1.93 1.73 32.59
N THR A 83 -2.11 0.41 32.55
CA THR A 83 -2.99 -0.27 33.53
C THR A 83 -2.47 -1.62 33.98
N ASP A 84 -1.27 -1.67 34.56
CA ASP A 84 -0.80 -2.83 35.34
C ASP A 84 0.14 -2.42 36.50
N ARG A 85 -0.26 -1.37 37.23
CA ARG A 85 0.31 -1.05 38.53
C ARG A 85 -0.79 -0.67 39.52
N ASN A 86 -1.68 -1.62 39.82
CA ASN A 86 -2.33 -1.60 41.13
C ASN A 86 -2.78 -3.00 41.54
N GLY A 87 -1.83 -3.77 42.09
CA GLY A 87 -2.05 -5.10 42.61
C GLY A 87 -1.07 -5.40 43.73
N THR A 88 -1.04 -4.57 44.77
CA THR A 88 -0.41 -4.93 46.05
C THR A 88 -1.05 -4.13 47.19
N SER A 89 -1.99 -4.76 47.89
CA SER A 89 -2.30 -4.54 49.30
C SER A 89 -3.00 -5.79 49.81
#